data_AF-A0A7C1MC33-F1
#
_entry.id   AF-A0A7C1MC33-F1
#
_cell.length_a   1.000
_cell.length_b   1.000
_cell.length_c   1.000
_cell.angle_alpha   90.00
_cell.angle_beta   90.00
_cell.angle_gamma   90.00
#
_symmetry.space_group_name_H-M   'P 1'
#
loop_
_entity.id
_entity.type
_entity.pdbx_description
1 polymer ?
#
loop_
_entity_poly.entity_id
_entity_poly.type
_entity_poly.pdbx_seq_one_letter_code
_entity_poly.pdbx_strand_id
1 'polypeptide(L)'
;MEDTLVFIDEGFLSKLSKYFGNGAYIKIDYLKLAKNLAKKQNLSCKHLFYYTAPPFQGTPPADDEKTRKEGYDKFIIALSKNKEITVREGRCQKIINNIGQVDYKQKGVDALMVSDMVSVPIRYPKIKKIILVT
;
A
#
# COMPACT_ATOMS: atom_id res chain seq x y z
N MET A 1 -26.01 -4.06 -5.62
CA MET A 1 -24.74 -4.25 -4.89
C MET A 1 -24.34 -2.88 -4.36
N GLU A 2 -24.06 -2.73 -3.07
CA GLU A 2 -23.69 -1.42 -2.50
C GLU A 2 -22.24 -1.07 -2.91
N ASP A 3 -21.97 0.21 -3.08
CA ASP A 3 -20.63 0.69 -3.44
C ASP A 3 -19.70 0.67 -2.21
N THR A 4 -18.43 0.34 -2.44
CA THR A 4 -17.40 0.32 -1.41
C THR A 4 -16.07 0.86 -1.92
N LEU A 5 -15.20 1.21 -0.98
CA LEU A 5 -13.81 1.60 -1.19
C LEU A 5 -12.93 0.57 -0.50
N VAL A 6 -11.82 0.20 -1.12
CA VAL A 6 -10.86 -0.76 -0.56
C VAL A 6 -9.58 -0.04 -0.19
N PHE A 7 -9.07 -0.29 1.01
CA PHE A 7 -7.85 0.27 1.57
C PHE A 7 -6.87 -0.87 1.80
N ILE A 8 -5.70 -0.81 1.18
CA ILE A 8 -4.68 -1.87 1.26
C ILE A 8 -3.40 -1.28 1.85
N ASP A 9 -2.99 -1.80 3.02
CA ASP A 9 -1.62 -1.67 3.50
C ASP A 9 -0.72 -2.70 2.80
N GLU A 10 0.23 -2.24 1.99
CA GLU A 10 1.19 -3.13 1.34
C GLU A 10 2.21 -3.71 2.33
N GLY A 11 2.52 -3.03 3.44
CA GLY A 11 3.42 -3.56 4.46
C GLY A 11 2.90 -4.87 5.05
N PHE A 12 1.60 -4.97 5.28
CA PHE A 12 0.92 -6.21 5.65
C PHE A 12 0.80 -7.20 4.48
N LEU A 13 0.29 -6.74 3.32
CA LEU A 13 -0.01 -7.64 2.21
C LEU A 13 1.26 -8.29 1.62
N SER A 14 2.39 -7.60 1.64
CA SER A 14 3.69 -8.16 1.21
C SER A 14 4.16 -9.30 2.11
N LYS A 15 3.94 -9.20 3.43
CA LYS A 15 4.23 -10.28 4.39
C LYS A 15 3.33 -11.49 4.14
N LEU A 16 2.03 -11.28 3.95
CA LEU A 16 1.10 -12.35 3.60
C LEU A 16 1.48 -13.01 2.27
N SER A 17 1.79 -12.21 1.25
CA SER A 17 2.20 -12.69 -0.06
C SER A 17 3.43 -13.60 0.03
N LYS A 18 4.44 -13.19 0.80
CA LYS A 18 5.63 -14.00 1.05
C LYS A 18 5.32 -15.28 1.82
N TYR A 19 4.44 -15.21 2.81
CA TYR A 19 4.03 -16.37 3.61
C TYR A 19 3.32 -17.42 2.74
N PHE A 20 2.30 -17.01 1.98
CA PHE A 20 1.55 -17.91 1.10
C PHE A 20 2.35 -18.36 -0.13
N GLY A 21 3.36 -17.60 -0.55
CA GLY A 21 4.26 -17.96 -1.64
C GLY A 21 5.46 -18.82 -1.21
N ASN A 22 5.42 -19.42 -0.01
CA ASN A 22 6.50 -20.27 0.51
C ASN A 22 7.88 -19.57 0.50
N GLY A 23 7.92 -18.30 0.89
CA GLY A 23 9.14 -17.49 0.91
C GLY A 23 9.35 -16.63 -0.34
N ALA A 24 8.65 -16.91 -1.44
CA ALA A 24 8.61 -16.07 -2.62
C ALA A 24 7.41 -15.11 -2.58
N TYR A 25 7.56 -13.91 -3.14
CA TYR A 25 6.44 -12.97 -3.28
C TYR A 25 5.52 -13.40 -4.43
N ILE A 26 4.23 -13.51 -4.16
CA ILE A 26 3.19 -13.73 -5.16
C ILE A 26 2.95 -12.42 -5.92
N LYS A 27 2.88 -12.51 -7.26
CA LYS A 27 2.45 -11.41 -8.11
C LYS A 27 0.95 -11.15 -7.92
N ILE A 28 0.60 -9.94 -7.50
CA ILE A 28 -0.77 -9.55 -7.21
C ILE A 28 -1.20 -8.44 -8.17
N ASP A 29 -2.33 -8.65 -8.83
CA ASP A 29 -3.10 -7.55 -9.43
C ASP A 29 -3.98 -6.96 -8.33
N TYR A 30 -3.57 -5.81 -7.80
CA TYR A 30 -4.20 -5.19 -6.63
C TYR A 30 -5.65 -4.74 -6.91
N LEU A 31 -5.94 -4.27 -8.13
CA LEU A 31 -7.30 -3.88 -8.48
C LEU A 31 -8.22 -5.09 -8.60
N LYS A 32 -7.73 -6.17 -9.22
CA LYS A 32 -8.46 -7.44 -9.28
C LYS A 32 -8.67 -8.02 -7.88
N LEU A 33 -7.66 -7.97 -7.02
CA LEU A 33 -7.78 -8.37 -5.62
C LEU A 33 -8.86 -7.56 -4.90
N ALA A 34 -8.82 -6.22 -4.99
CA ALA A 34 -9.80 -5.33 -4.37
C ALA A 34 -11.23 -5.62 -4.86
N LYS A 35 -11.42 -5.76 -6.18
CA LYS A 35 -12.71 -6.11 -6.78
C LYS A 35 -13.22 -7.48 -6.31
N ASN A 36 -12.34 -8.47 -6.18
CA ASN A 36 -12.70 -9.79 -5.67
C ASN A 36 -13.08 -9.77 -4.18
N LEU A 37 -12.34 -9.02 -3.35
CA LEU A 37 -12.67 -8.84 -1.92
C LEU A 37 -14.04 -8.19 -1.75
N ALA A 38 -14.31 -7.12 -2.50
CA ALA A 38 -15.62 -6.46 -2.49
C ALA A 38 -16.74 -7.41 -2.94
N LYS A 39 -16.54 -8.13 -4.05
CA LYS A 39 -17.53 -9.08 -4.57
C LYS A 39 -17.88 -10.18 -3.56
N LYS A 40 -16.88 -10.70 -2.83
CA LYS A 40 -17.11 -11.71 -1.77
C LYS A 40 -18.00 -11.19 -0.64
N GLN A 41 -18.03 -9.88 -0.42
CA GLN A 41 -18.89 -9.22 0.56
C GLN A 41 -20.21 -8.68 -0.03
N ASN A 42 -20.53 -9.03 -1.29
CA ASN A 42 -21.66 -8.48 -2.04
C ASN A 42 -21.59 -6.93 -2.17
N LEU A 43 -20.38 -6.40 -2.39
CA LEU A 43 -20.07 -4.99 -2.57
C LEU A 43 -19.40 -4.73 -3.94
N SER A 44 -19.59 -3.54 -4.49
CA SER A 44 -18.95 -3.06 -5.72
C SER A 44 -17.78 -2.13 -5.38
N CYS A 45 -16.54 -2.58 -5.58
CA CYS A 45 -15.35 -1.74 -5.40
C CYS A 45 -15.35 -0.59 -6.43
N LYS A 46 -15.45 0.65 -5.96
CA LYS A 46 -15.38 1.87 -6.79
C LYS A 46 -13.99 2.46 -6.88
N HIS A 47 -13.19 2.28 -5.84
CA HIS A 47 -11.83 2.82 -5.78
C HIS A 47 -10.96 2.00 -4.83
N LEU A 48 -9.68 1.91 -5.16
CA LEU A 48 -8.65 1.31 -4.33
C LEU A 48 -7.69 2.40 -3.82
N PHE A 49 -7.50 2.46 -2.52
CA PHE A 49 -6.42 3.20 -1.88
C PHE A 49 -5.31 2.23 -1.50
N TYR A 50 -4.12 2.44 -2.06
CA TYR A 50 -2.94 1.62 -1.87
C TYR A 50 -1.90 2.41 -1.07
N TYR A 51 -1.57 1.91 0.12
CA TYR A 51 -0.66 2.56 1.06
C TYR A 51 0.67 1.82 1.10
N THR A 52 1.76 2.55 0.94
CA THR A 52 3.12 1.99 0.91
C THR A 52 4.13 3.04 1.35
N ALA A 53 5.41 2.70 1.35
CA ALA A 53 6.49 3.66 1.49
C ALA A 53 7.64 3.30 0.53
N PRO A 54 8.28 4.29 -0.09
CA PRO A 54 9.43 4.05 -0.95
C PRO A 54 10.58 3.39 -0.16
N PRO A 55 11.44 2.60 -0.81
CA PRO A 55 12.63 2.08 -0.17
C PRO A 55 13.52 3.24 0.31
N PHE A 56 14.28 2.99 1.39
CA PHE A 56 15.24 3.97 1.87
C PHE A 56 16.30 4.26 0.81
N GLN A 57 16.71 5.54 0.73
CA GLN A 57 17.79 6.00 -0.13
C GLN A 57 18.62 7.03 0.63
N GLY A 58 19.92 6.77 0.78
CA GLY A 58 20.87 7.67 1.41
C GLY A 58 21.33 8.81 0.50
N THR A 59 22.16 9.69 1.04
CA THR A 59 22.80 10.78 0.31
C THR A 59 24.31 10.75 0.56
N PRO A 60 25.15 10.34 -0.41
CA PRO A 60 24.78 9.80 -1.73
C PRO A 60 24.14 8.40 -1.63
N PRO A 61 23.30 7.99 -2.61
CA PRO A 61 22.69 6.67 -2.61
C PRO A 61 23.70 5.59 -2.99
N ALA A 62 23.60 4.43 -2.34
CA ALA A 62 24.31 3.24 -2.78
C ALA A 62 23.67 2.63 -4.05
N ASP A 63 24.42 1.83 -4.81
CA ASP A 63 23.94 1.24 -6.07
C ASP A 63 22.73 0.32 -5.88
N ASP A 64 22.67 -0.41 -4.75
CA ASP A 64 21.55 -1.26 -4.40
C ASP A 64 20.30 -0.45 -4.01
N GLU A 65 20.48 0.65 -3.27
CA GLU A 65 19.42 1.60 -2.94
C GLU A 65 18.83 2.23 -4.22
N LYS A 66 19.70 2.62 -5.16
CA LYS A 66 19.28 3.14 -6.47
C LYS A 66 18.47 2.11 -7.25
N THR A 67 18.97 0.88 -7.35
CA THR A 67 18.28 -0.22 -8.06
C THR A 67 16.90 -0.50 -7.47
N ARG A 68 16.79 -0.54 -6.13
CA ARG A 68 15.51 -0.71 -5.43
C ARG A 68 14.55 0.45 -5.70
N LYS A 69 15.05 1.68 -5.65
CA LYS A 69 14.24 2.87 -5.91
C LYS A 69 13.71 2.90 -7.34
N GLU A 70 14.55 2.58 -8.32
CA GLU A 70 14.14 2.52 -9.73
C GLU A 70 13.04 1.46 -9.97
N GLY A 71 13.18 0.28 -9.34
CA GLY A 71 12.16 -0.77 -9.42
C GLY A 71 10.83 -0.33 -8.80
N TYR A 72 10.90 0.28 -7.62
CA TYR A 72 9.74 0.84 -6.92
C TYR A 72 9.05 1.94 -7.76
N ASP A 73 9.80 2.87 -8.32
CA ASP A 73 9.25 3.98 -9.12
C ASP A 73 8.54 3.48 -10.37
N LYS A 74 9.12 2.51 -11.08
CA LYS A 74 8.47 1.86 -12.22
C LYS A 74 7.14 1.23 -11.83
N PHE A 75 7.10 0.56 -10.68
CA PHE A 75 5.88 -0.06 -10.16
C PHE A 75 4.82 0.98 -9.78
N ILE A 76 5.18 2.02 -9.01
CA ILE A 76 4.23 3.07 -8.61
C ILE A 76 3.71 3.86 -9.81
N ILE A 77 4.56 4.17 -10.79
CA ILE A 77 4.14 4.82 -12.04
C ILE A 77 3.13 3.94 -12.79
N ALA A 78 3.39 2.63 -12.90
CA ALA A 78 2.48 1.71 -13.55
C ALA A 78 1.13 1.61 -12.82
N LEU A 79 1.16 1.51 -11.50
CA LEU A 79 -0.04 1.40 -10.65
C LEU A 79 -0.89 2.69 -10.70
N SER A 80 -0.23 3.85 -10.60
CA SER A 80 -0.89 5.18 -10.56
C SER A 80 -1.49 5.61 -11.90
N LYS A 81 -1.15 4.95 -13.01
CA LYS A 81 -1.83 5.18 -14.31
C LYS A 81 -3.31 4.76 -14.27
N ASN A 82 -3.69 3.86 -13.37
CA ASN A 82 -5.07 3.42 -13.23
C ASN A 82 -5.87 4.43 -12.39
N LYS A 83 -6.88 5.05 -12.99
CA LYS A 83 -7.73 6.06 -12.33
C LYS A 83 -8.58 5.50 -11.18
N GLU A 84 -8.77 4.18 -11.11
CA GLU A 84 -9.47 3.50 -10.00
C GLU A 84 -8.55 3.26 -8.80
N ILE A 85 -7.28 3.71 -8.85
CA ILE A 85 -6.28 3.50 -7.80
C ILE A 85 -5.70 4.84 -7.36
N THR A 86 -5.64 5.06 -6.05
CA THR A 86 -4.86 6.13 -5.43
C THR A 86 -3.73 5.52 -4.64
N VAL A 87 -2.49 5.89 -4.98
CA VAL A 87 -1.31 5.54 -4.21
C VAL A 87 -1.06 6.60 -3.14
N ARG A 88 -0.75 6.15 -1.92
CA ARG A 88 -0.34 6.98 -0.80
C ARG A 88 1.01 6.50 -0.28
N GLU A 89 1.98 7.40 -0.32
CA GLU A 89 3.36 7.08 0.05
C GLU A 89 3.70 7.74 1.38
N GLY A 90 4.01 6.91 2.38
CA GLY A 90 4.72 7.36 3.57
C GLY A 90 6.21 7.55 3.27
N ARG A 91 7.05 7.25 4.25
CA ARG A 91 8.51 7.26 4.09
C ARG A 91 9.16 6.08 4.80
N CYS A 92 10.29 5.61 4.26
CA CYS A 92 11.16 4.68 4.96
C CYS A 92 12.22 5.46 5.74
N GLN A 93 12.39 5.14 7.02
CA GLN A 93 13.39 5.73 7.89
C GLN A 93 14.41 4.66 8.29
N LYS A 94 15.69 4.97 8.12
CA LYS A 94 16.81 4.22 8.69
C LYS A 94 17.02 4.66 10.14
N ILE A 95 16.98 3.74 11.08
CA ILE A 95 17.10 3.97 12.52
C ILE A 95 18.26 3.11 13.01
N ILE A 96 19.15 3.68 13.82
CA ILE A 96 20.17 2.92 14.53
C ILE A 96 19.60 2.59 15.91
N ASN A 97 19.47 1.31 16.23
CA ASN A 97 18.94 0.88 17.51
C ASN A 97 20.01 0.97 18.62
N ASN A 98 19.60 0.72 19.86
CA ASN A 98 20.46 0.90 21.05
C ASN A 98 21.70 -0.01 21.07
N ILE A 99 21.75 -1.04 20.22
CA ILE A 99 22.87 -1.97 20.06
C ILE A 99 23.68 -1.70 18.77
N GLY A 100 23.44 -0.56 18.11
CA GLY A 100 24.19 -0.12 16.93
C GLY A 100 23.75 -0.75 15.61
N GLN A 101 22.68 -1.56 15.59
CA GLN A 101 22.17 -2.17 14.36
C GLN A 101 21.23 -1.24 13.62
N VAL A 102 21.19 -1.41 12.29
CA VAL A 102 20.33 -0.64 11.40
C VAL A 102 18.97 -1.31 11.25
N ASP A 103 17.92 -0.59 11.63
CA ASP A 103 16.52 -0.95 11.39
C ASP A 103 15.90 -0.01 10.36
N TYR A 104 15.11 -0.57 9.44
CA TYR A 104 14.32 0.21 8.50
C TYR A 104 12.85 0.17 8.92
N LYS A 105 12.25 1.35 9.12
CA LYS A 105 10.83 1.46 9.53
C LYS A 105 10.06 2.36 8.59
N GLN A 106 8.87 1.92 8.19
CA GLN A 106 7.90 2.76 7.49
C GLN A 106 7.28 3.75 8.48
N LYS A 107 7.05 4.99 8.03
CA LYS A 107 6.45 6.07 8.81
C LYS A 107 5.42 6.81 7.96
N GLY A 108 4.31 7.20 8.58
CA GLY A 108 3.25 8.00 7.94
C GLY A 108 2.22 7.19 7.15
N VAL A 109 2.46 5.91 6.89
CA VAL A 109 1.51 5.02 6.18
C VAL A 109 0.16 4.96 6.92
N ASP A 110 0.19 4.64 8.22
CA ASP A 110 -1.01 4.57 9.05
C ASP A 110 -1.74 5.91 9.14
N ALA A 111 -0.99 7.01 9.25
CA ALA A 111 -1.56 8.35 9.35
C ALA A 111 -2.28 8.76 8.05
N LEU A 112 -1.70 8.45 6.89
CA LEU A 112 -2.33 8.66 5.59
C LEU A 112 -3.61 7.84 5.45
N MET A 113 -3.55 6.56 5.85
CA MET A 113 -4.69 5.65 5.80
C MET A 113 -5.85 6.12 6.68
N VAL A 114 -5.57 6.47 7.93
CA VAL A 114 -6.57 7.02 8.85
C VAL A 114 -7.14 8.33 8.32
N SER A 115 -6.31 9.23 7.79
CA SER A 115 -6.77 10.51 7.23
C SER A 115 -7.73 10.31 6.06
N ASP A 116 -7.40 9.43 5.11
CA ASP A 116 -8.29 9.13 3.99
C ASP A 116 -9.58 8.43 4.46
N MET A 117 -9.50 7.50 5.42
CA MET A 117 -10.68 6.85 6.03
C MET A 117 -11.62 7.87 6.70
N VAL A 118 -11.08 8.79 7.50
CA VAL A 118 -11.87 9.86 8.14
C VAL A 118 -12.53 10.76 7.11
N SER A 119 -11.91 10.95 5.94
CA SER A 119 -12.47 11.76 4.85
C SER A 119 -13.57 11.05 4.05
N VAL A 120 -13.77 9.74 4.20
CA VAL A 120 -14.72 8.95 3.40
C VAL A 120 -16.15 9.49 3.47
N PRO A 121 -16.74 9.78 4.65
CA PRO A 121 -18.11 10.29 4.72
C PRO A 121 -18.29 11.64 4.03
N ILE A 122 -17.22 12.43 3.93
CA ILE A 122 -17.23 13.77 3.32
C ILE A 122 -17.06 13.66 1.80
N ARG A 123 -16.05 12.90 1.33
CA ARG A 123 -15.69 12.79 -0.08
C ARG A 123 -16.57 11.78 -0.84
N TYR A 124 -17.08 10.78 -0.15
CA TYR A 124 -17.86 9.68 -0.71
C TYR A 124 -19.11 9.42 0.15
N PRO A 125 -20.04 10.37 0.27
CA PRO A 125 -21.17 10.31 1.22
C PRO A 125 -22.12 9.13 1.00
N LYS A 126 -22.06 8.47 -0.17
CA LYS A 126 -22.87 7.28 -0.48
C LYS A 126 -22.25 5.96 0.00
N ILE A 127 -20.96 5.97 0.38
CA ILE A 127 -20.25 4.78 0.84
C ILE A 127 -20.58 4.54 2.31
N LYS A 128 -21.20 3.39 2.59
CA LYS A 128 -21.59 2.99 3.96
C LYS A 128 -20.65 1.97 4.59
N LYS A 129 -19.86 1.28 3.75
CA LYS A 129 -18.94 0.21 4.15
C LYS A 129 -17.64 0.39 3.38
N ILE A 130 -16.52 0.21 4.07
CA ILE A 130 -15.19 0.15 3.50
C ILE A 130 -14.59 -1.22 3.78
N ILE A 131 -13.61 -1.63 2.98
CA ILE A 131 -12.81 -2.83 3.23
C ILE A 131 -11.40 -2.39 3.55
N LEU A 132 -10.88 -2.84 4.68
CA LEU A 132 -9.50 -2.59 5.12
C LEU A 132 -8.71 -3.90 5.07
N VAL A 133 -7.52 -3.86 4.47
CA VAL A 133 -6.55 -4.96 4.44
C VAL A 133 -5.30 -4.49 5.16
N THR A 134 -5.08 -4.98 6.38
CA THR A 134 -4.00 -4.60 7.30
C THR A 134 -3.63 -5.73 8.24
#